data_AF-I4YKR2-F1
#
_entry.id   AF-I4YKR2-F1
#
_cell.length_a   1.000
_cell.length_b   1.000
_cell.length_c   1.000
_cell.angle_alpha   90.00
_cell.angle_beta   90.00
_cell.angle_gamma   90.00
#
_symmetry.space_group_name_H-M   'P 1'
#
loop_
_entity.id
_entity.type
_entity.pdbx_description
1 polymer ?
#
loop_
_entity_poly.entity_id
_entity_poly.type
_entity_poly.pdbx_seq_one_letter_code
_entity_poly.pdbx_strand_id
1 'polypeptide(L)'
;MAESSITQTINERIEGVKKVVNLISQAGRADDLHDLRVLLINTMSLLKRDPGIEAAVDDLYASAAALVRDASSGYPPNARSLRLLVSASDRFCMRLTSAVDRIVPEPETRLKGLEAAYAVQLERFSMNADLDPVGQVA
;
A
#
# COMPACT_ATOMS: atom_id res chain seq x y z
N MET A 1 3.64 -8.65 16.68
CA MET A 1 4.97 -8.77 16.04
C MET A 1 4.91 -9.03 14.52
N ALA A 2 3.86 -9.67 13.98
CA ALA A 2 3.75 -9.96 12.54
C ALA A 2 3.55 -8.73 11.63
N GLU A 3 2.90 -7.69 12.13
CA GLU A 3 2.54 -6.49 11.35
C GLU A 3 3.76 -5.65 10.95
N SER A 4 4.75 -5.53 11.83
CA SER A 4 6.06 -4.93 11.53
C SER A 4 6.82 -5.70 10.44
N SER A 5 6.59 -7.01 10.32
CA SER A 5 7.29 -7.87 9.36
C SER A 5 6.73 -7.71 7.94
N ILE A 6 5.41 -7.54 7.78
CA ILE A 6 4.80 -7.32 6.46
C ILE A 6 5.19 -5.96 5.90
N THR A 7 5.08 -4.89 6.70
CA THR A 7 5.48 -3.55 6.29
C THR A 7 6.96 -3.49 5.91
N GLN A 8 7.83 -4.12 6.71
CA GLN A 8 9.25 -4.23 6.38
C GLN A 8 9.46 -4.98 5.05
N THR A 9 8.79 -6.12 4.87
CA THR A 9 8.90 -6.90 3.63
C THR A 9 8.47 -6.08 2.42
N ILE A 10 7.37 -5.34 2.50
CA ILE A 10 6.91 -4.49 1.38
C ILE A 10 7.90 -3.36 1.09
N ASN A 11 8.47 -2.72 2.12
CA ASN A 11 9.51 -1.71 1.93
C ASN A 11 10.74 -2.30 1.23
N GLU A 12 11.18 -3.50 1.62
CA GLU A 12 12.26 -4.22 0.94
C GLU A 12 11.91 -4.53 -0.52
N ARG A 13 10.65 -4.89 -0.82
CA ARG A 13 10.19 -5.07 -2.21
C ARG A 13 10.20 -3.78 -3.01
N ILE A 14 9.77 -2.66 -2.44
CA ILE A 14 9.81 -1.34 -3.06
C ILE A 14 11.25 -0.97 -3.44
N GLU A 15 12.19 -1.12 -2.50
CA GLU A 15 13.60 -0.82 -2.76
C GLU A 15 14.21 -1.77 -3.80
N GLY A 16 13.82 -3.06 -3.78
CA GLY A 16 14.17 -4.01 -4.81
C GLY A 16 13.70 -3.58 -6.21
N VAL A 17 12.45 -3.12 -6.32
CA VAL A 17 11.89 -2.68 -7.61
C VAL A 17 12.61 -1.45 -8.12
N LYS A 18 12.82 -0.44 -7.27
CA LYS A 18 13.59 0.76 -7.63
C LYS A 18 14.98 0.41 -8.14
N LYS A 19 15.66 -0.53 -7.49
CA LYS A 19 17.00 -0.99 -7.89
C LYS A 19 16.99 -1.63 -9.27
N VAL A 20 16.07 -2.55 -9.54
CA VAL A 20 15.98 -3.23 -10.84
C VAL A 20 15.56 -2.25 -11.94
N VAL A 21 14.61 -1.36 -11.66
CA VAL A 21 14.22 -0.28 -12.58
C VAL A 21 15.42 0.59 -12.97
N ASN A 22 16.27 0.94 -12.00
CA ASN A 22 17.48 1.71 -12.26
C ASN A 22 18.46 0.95 -13.18
N LEU A 23 18.64 -0.36 -12.97
CA LEU A 23 19.48 -1.20 -13.85
C LEU A 23 18.93 -1.25 -15.28
N ILE A 24 17.63 -1.47 -15.43
CA ILE A 24 16.95 -1.49 -16.75
C ILE A 24 17.12 -0.15 -17.45
N SER A 25 16.98 0.97 -16.74
CA SER A 25 17.14 2.30 -17.33
C SER A 25 18.58 2.60 -17.80
N GLN A 26 19.58 1.89 -17.29
CA GLN A 26 20.98 2.07 -17.69
C GLN A 26 21.40 1.13 -18.82
N ALA A 27 21.04 -0.15 -18.74
CA ALA A 27 21.59 -1.19 -19.60
C ALA A 27 20.55 -1.95 -20.42
N GLY A 28 19.26 -1.90 -20.05
CA GLY A 28 18.18 -2.56 -20.79
C GLY A 28 18.37 -4.07 -20.98
N ARG A 29 18.97 -4.78 -20.01
CA ARG A 29 19.28 -6.21 -20.16
C ARG A 29 18.05 -7.08 -19.93
N ALA A 30 17.98 -8.20 -20.66
CA ALA A 30 16.90 -9.18 -20.53
C ALA A 30 16.86 -9.83 -19.13
N ASP A 31 18.02 -10.06 -18.51
CA ASP A 31 18.11 -10.61 -17.15
C ASP A 31 17.43 -9.70 -16.13
N ASP A 32 17.65 -8.38 -16.23
CA ASP A 32 17.03 -7.40 -15.33
C ASP A 32 15.49 -7.38 -15.49
N LEU A 33 14.98 -7.61 -16.71
CA LEU A 33 13.53 -7.75 -16.94
C LEU A 33 12.96 -9.03 -16.33
N HIS A 34 13.71 -10.12 -16.38
CA HIS A 34 13.32 -11.37 -15.72
C HIS A 34 13.26 -11.17 -14.19
N ASP A 35 14.29 -10.55 -13.61
CA ASP A 35 14.35 -10.24 -12.19
C ASP A 35 13.18 -9.32 -11.76
N LEU A 36 12.86 -8.30 -12.58
CA LEU A 36 11.71 -7.44 -12.35
C LEU A 36 10.41 -8.26 -12.32
N ARG A 37 10.21 -9.17 -13.28
CA ARG A 37 9.02 -10.02 -13.34
C ARG A 37 8.86 -10.87 -12.09
N VAL A 38 9.93 -11.54 -11.67
CA VAL A 38 9.93 -12.38 -10.47
C VAL A 38 9.60 -11.54 -9.24
N LEU A 39 10.21 -10.36 -9.11
CA LEU A 39 9.97 -9.47 -7.99
C LEU A 39 8.53 -8.96 -7.92
N LEU A 40 7.93 -8.59 -9.07
CA LEU A 40 6.54 -8.14 -9.15
C LEU A 40 5.56 -9.26 -8.77
N ILE A 41 5.76 -10.48 -9.30
CA ILE A 41 4.92 -11.64 -8.95
C ILE A 41 5.00 -11.93 -7.45
N ASN A 42 6.22 -11.98 -6.91
CA ASN A 42 6.43 -12.26 -5.49
C ASN A 42 5.80 -11.17 -4.61
N THR A 43 5.87 -9.91 -5.02
CA THR A 43 5.27 -8.80 -4.28
C THR A 43 3.75 -8.86 -4.32
N MET A 44 3.15 -9.13 -5.49
CA MET A 44 1.71 -9.30 -5.63
C MET A 44 1.16 -10.46 -4.80
N SER A 45 1.94 -11.53 -4.60
CA SER A 45 1.55 -12.65 -3.75
C SER A 45 1.38 -12.30 -2.26
N LEU A 46 1.93 -11.17 -1.82
CA LEU A 46 1.83 -10.67 -0.44
C LEU A 46 0.56 -9.84 -0.21
N LEU A 47 -0.17 -9.50 -1.27
CA LEU A 47 -1.26 -8.54 -1.24
C LEU A 47 -2.61 -9.22 -1.49
N LYS A 48 -3.68 -8.61 -0.98
CA LYS A 48 -5.02 -8.90 -1.48
C LYS A 48 -5.14 -8.36 -2.91
N ARG A 49 -5.99 -9.00 -3.71
CA ARG A 49 -6.30 -8.53 -5.07
C ARG A 49 -6.79 -7.09 -5.03
N ASP A 50 -6.11 -6.24 -5.79
CA ASP A 50 -6.42 -4.82 -5.97
C ASP A 50 -6.22 -4.48 -7.46
N PRO A 51 -7.29 -4.20 -8.22
CA PRO A 51 -7.18 -3.90 -9.64
C PRO A 51 -6.28 -2.70 -9.97
N GLY A 52 -6.18 -1.75 -9.04
CA GLY A 52 -5.31 -0.58 -9.20
C GLY A 52 -3.83 -0.96 -9.11
N ILE A 53 -3.47 -1.89 -8.23
CA ILE A 53 -2.09 -2.42 -8.12
C ILE A 53 -1.79 -3.33 -9.32
N GLU A 54 -2.73 -4.22 -9.70
CA GLU A 54 -2.59 -5.10 -10.87
C GLU A 54 -2.30 -4.29 -12.14
N ALA A 55 -3.08 -3.24 -12.41
CA ALA A 55 -2.83 -2.35 -13.55
C ALA A 55 -1.47 -1.63 -13.47
N ALA A 56 -1.02 -1.24 -12.28
CA ALA A 56 0.28 -0.59 -12.11
C ALA A 56 1.45 -1.56 -12.32
N VAL A 57 1.29 -2.84 -11.97
CA VAL A 57 2.26 -3.91 -12.27
C VAL A 57 2.38 -4.11 -13.78
N ASP A 58 1.24 -4.20 -14.47
CA ASP A 58 1.22 -4.38 -15.92
C ASP A 58 1.87 -3.19 -16.65
N ASP A 59 1.55 -1.95 -16.25
CA ASP A 59 2.17 -0.72 -16.76
C ASP A 59 3.71 -0.73 -16.57
N LEU A 60 4.17 -1.08 -15.37
CA LEU A 60 5.59 -1.11 -15.04
C LEU A 60 6.32 -2.18 -15.86
N TYR A 61 5.77 -3.39 -15.92
CA TYR A 61 6.38 -4.45 -16.70
C TYR A 61 6.40 -4.13 -18.21
N ALA A 62 5.31 -3.59 -18.75
CA ALA A 62 5.22 -3.24 -20.17
C ALA A 62 6.22 -2.14 -20.57
N SER A 63 6.36 -1.10 -19.73
CA SER A 63 7.34 -0.02 -19.97
C SER A 63 8.79 -0.52 -19.88
N ALA A 64 9.10 -1.38 -18.92
CA ALA A 64 10.41 -2.03 -18.80
C ALA A 64 10.70 -2.96 -20.01
N ALA A 65 9.73 -3.79 -20.40
CA ALA A 65 9.87 -4.70 -21.53
C ALA A 65 10.08 -3.96 -22.86
N ALA A 66 9.44 -2.79 -23.02
CA ALA A 66 9.66 -1.96 -24.19
C ALA A 66 11.11 -1.46 -24.27
N LEU A 67 11.68 -0.99 -23.16
CA LEU A 67 13.07 -0.55 -23.10
C LEU A 67 14.06 -1.67 -23.38
N VAL A 68 13.84 -2.85 -22.80
CA VAL A 68 14.72 -4.01 -23.03
C VAL A 68 14.65 -4.49 -24.48
N ARG A 69 13.47 -4.48 -25.10
CA ARG A 69 13.31 -4.82 -26.52
C ARG A 69 14.04 -3.83 -27.43
N ASP A 70 13.90 -2.53 -27.16
CA ASP A 70 14.57 -1.48 -27.92
C ASP A 70 16.10 -1.61 -27.78
N ALA A 71 16.60 -1.83 -26.56
CA ALA A 71 18.02 -2.06 -26.28
C ALA A 71 18.56 -3.31 -26.99
N SER A 72 17.79 -4.41 -26.99
CA SER A 72 18.14 -5.64 -27.71
C SER A 72 18.22 -5.44 -29.23
N SER A 73 17.54 -4.42 -29.75
CA SER A 73 17.55 -4.03 -31.15
C SER A 73 18.60 -2.95 -31.45
N GLY A 74 19.45 -2.60 -30.48
CA GLY A 74 20.50 -1.59 -30.60
C GLY A 74 20.02 -0.15 -30.48
N TYR A 75 18.76 0.08 -30.11
CA TYR A 75 18.24 1.44 -29.89
C TYR A 75 18.48 1.85 -28.44
N PRO A 76 19.21 2.97 -28.20
CA PRO A 76 19.39 3.46 -26.85
C PRO A 76 18.06 3.97 -26.27
N PRO A 77 17.87 3.90 -24.93
CA PRO A 77 16.73 4.51 -24.26
C PRO A 77 16.61 6.00 -24.60
N ASN A 78 15.41 6.47 -24.96
CA ASN A 78 15.15 7.89 -25.14
C ASN A 78 14.51 8.51 -23.89
N ALA A 79 14.54 9.84 -23.78
CA ALA A 79 14.01 10.55 -22.62
C ALA A 79 12.53 10.23 -22.32
N ARG A 80 11.72 9.98 -23.35
CA ARG A 80 10.30 9.65 -23.19
C ARG A 80 10.11 8.26 -22.59
N SER A 81 10.79 7.24 -23.11
CA SER A 81 10.67 5.86 -22.61
C SER A 81 11.20 5.74 -21.18
N LEU A 82 12.32 6.41 -20.86
CA LEU A 82 12.82 6.50 -19.50
C LEU A 82 11.81 7.16 -18.55
N ARG A 83 11.21 8.28 -18.95
CA ARG A 83 10.18 8.95 -18.14
C ARG A 83 8.97 8.05 -17.90
N LEU A 84 8.55 7.28 -18.90
CA LEU A 84 7.43 6.34 -18.76
C LEU A 84 7.75 5.23 -17.75
N LEU A 85 8.94 4.64 -17.81
CA LEU A 85 9.39 3.62 -16.86
C LEU A 85 9.41 4.16 -15.43
N VAL A 86 10.04 5.33 -15.21
CA VAL A 86 10.12 5.96 -13.89
C VAL A 86 8.71 6.28 -13.36
N SER A 87 7.85 6.88 -14.19
CA SER A 87 6.48 7.20 -13.79
C SER A 87 5.65 5.95 -13.44
N ALA A 88 5.85 4.83 -14.16
CA ALA A 88 5.18 3.58 -13.85
C ALA A 88 5.68 2.98 -12.53
N SER A 89 7.00 3.02 -12.30
CA SER A 89 7.63 2.61 -11.04
C SER A 89 7.09 3.41 -9.86
N ASP A 90 7.01 4.73 -9.97
CA ASP A 90 6.48 5.61 -8.92
C ASP A 90 5.01 5.29 -8.63
N ARG A 91 4.18 5.14 -9.66
CA ARG A 91 2.76 4.77 -9.51
C ARG A 91 2.56 3.43 -8.83
N PHE A 92 3.41 2.45 -9.12
CA PHE A 92 3.39 1.14 -8.47
C PHE A 92 3.81 1.25 -6.99
N CYS A 93 4.92 1.92 -6.71
CA CYS A 93 5.42 2.11 -5.33
C CYS A 93 4.43 2.87 -4.46
N MET A 94 3.84 3.96 -4.97
CA MET A 94 2.81 4.72 -4.25
C MET A 94 1.58 3.87 -3.89
N ARG A 95 1.15 3.00 -4.81
CA ARG A 95 0.01 2.10 -4.58
C ARG A 95 0.34 1.01 -3.57
N LEU A 96 1.57 0.47 -3.61
CA LEU A 96 2.04 -0.47 -2.59
C LEU A 96 2.02 0.14 -1.19
N THR A 97 2.55 1.36 -1.05
CA THR A 97 2.52 2.07 0.23
C THR A 97 1.07 2.27 0.71
N SER A 98 0.18 2.75 -0.16
CA SER A 98 -1.23 2.93 0.20
C SER A 98 -1.93 1.61 0.55
N ALA A 99 -1.55 0.50 -0.08
CA ALA A 99 -2.09 -0.82 0.25
C ALA A 99 -1.64 -1.29 1.64
N VAL A 100 -0.39 -1.02 2.03
CA VAL A 100 0.13 -1.31 3.37
C VAL A 100 -0.57 -0.47 4.43
N ASP A 101 -0.79 0.83 4.18
CA ASP A 101 -1.49 1.71 5.12
C ASP A 101 -2.93 1.24 5.42
N ARG A 102 -3.57 0.53 4.48
CA ARG A 102 -4.90 -0.08 4.67
C ARG A 102 -4.87 -1.39 5.44
N ILE A 103 -3.72 -2.06 5.50
CA ILE A 103 -3.53 -3.31 6.25
C ILE A 103 -3.30 -2.98 7.72
N VAL A 104 -2.61 -1.87 8.03
CA VAL A 104 -2.46 -1.37 9.40
C VAL A 104 -3.82 -0.88 9.90
N PRO A 105 -4.35 -1.40 11.02
CA PRO A 105 -5.59 -0.88 11.57
C PRO A 105 -5.37 0.57 12.00
N GLU A 106 -6.24 1.47 11.51
CA GLU A 106 -6.42 2.82 12.07
C GLU A 106 -6.53 2.69 13.60
N PRO A 107 -5.67 3.36 14.39
CA PRO A 107 -5.64 3.18 15.83
C PRO A 107 -6.90 3.80 16.45
N GLU A 108 -7.96 3.01 16.63
CA GLU A 108 -9.05 3.15 17.63
C GLU A 108 -9.77 4.53 17.71
N THR A 109 -9.48 5.47 16.82
CA THR A 109 -10.03 6.83 16.80
C THR A 109 -11.55 6.81 16.59
N ARG A 110 -12.06 5.77 15.92
CA ARG A 110 -13.48 5.62 15.63
C ARG A 110 -14.33 5.23 16.85
N LEU A 111 -13.74 4.66 17.92
CA LEU A 111 -14.50 4.25 19.11
C LEU A 111 -14.46 5.26 20.27
N LYS A 112 -13.47 6.15 20.35
CA LYS A 112 -13.38 7.12 21.46
C LYS A 112 -14.60 8.04 21.57
N GLY A 113 -15.15 8.46 20.44
CA GLY A 113 -16.37 9.30 20.42
C GLY A 113 -17.63 8.55 20.87
N LEU A 114 -17.70 7.24 20.56
CA LEU A 114 -18.83 6.38 20.92
C LEU A 114 -18.77 5.97 22.40
N GLU A 115 -17.58 5.67 22.91
CA GLU A 115 -17.34 5.38 24.33
C GLU A 115 -17.64 6.60 25.19
N ALA A 116 -17.22 7.80 24.77
CA ALA A 116 -17.55 9.04 25.47
C ALA A 116 -19.06 9.32 25.46
N ALA A 117 -19.74 9.10 24.32
CA ALA A 117 -21.19 9.26 24.25
C ALA A 117 -21.93 8.27 25.17
N TYR A 118 -21.48 7.01 25.23
CA TYR A 118 -22.06 5.98 26.09
C TYR A 118 -21.82 6.25 27.58
N ALA A 119 -20.63 6.73 27.96
CA ALA A 119 -20.31 7.12 29.33
C ALA A 119 -21.20 8.27 29.82
N VAL A 120 -21.39 9.32 29.01
CA VAL A 120 -22.30 10.43 29.32
C VAL A 120 -23.75 9.96 29.48
N GLN A 121 -24.16 8.98 28.68
CA GLN A 121 -25.50 8.42 28.74
C GLN A 121 -25.73 7.64 30.04
N LEU A 122 -24.75 6.85 30.49
CA LEU A 122 -24.77 6.14 31.77
C LEU A 122 -24.80 7.10 32.98
N GLU A 123 -23.99 8.16 32.97
CA GLU A 123 -24.01 9.19 34.02
C GLU A 123 -25.37 9.88 34.11
N ARG A 124 -25.99 10.18 32.96
CA ARG A 124 -27.33 10.80 32.90
C ARG A 124 -28.43 9.88 33.41
N PHE A 125 -28.34 8.57 33.17
CA PHE A 125 -29.27 7.59 33.74
C PHE A 125 -29.07 7.42 35.25
N SER A 126 -27.82 7.48 35.75
CA SER A 126 -27.53 7.42 37.18
C SER A 126 -28.06 8.62 37.95
N MET A 127 -27.97 9.84 37.39
CA MET A 127 -28.49 11.05 38.03
C MET A 127 -30.02 11.14 38.07
N ASN A 128 -30.71 10.50 37.12
CA ASN A 128 -32.18 10.44 37.11
C ASN A 128 -32.74 9.37 38.06
N ALA A 129 -31.93 8.40 38.50
CA ALA A 129 -32.34 7.36 39.45
C ALA A 129 -32.34 7.86 40.91
N ASP A 130 -31.61 8.94 41.22
CA ASP A 130 -31.53 9.54 42.56
C ASP A 130 -32.68 10.53 42.88
N LEU A 131 -33.65 10.70 41.97
CA LEU A 131 -34.75 11.67 42.09
C LEU A 131 -36.15 11.08 42.27
N ASP A 132 -36.28 9.79 42.60
CA ASP A 132 -37.56 9.24 43.08
C ASP A 132 -37.59 9.11 44.61
N PRO A 133 -38.06 10.13 45.36
CA PRO A 133 -38.47 9.92 46.73
C PRO A 133 -39.81 9.16 46.71
N VAL A 134 -39.76 7.83 46.77
CA VAL A 134 -40.95 7.04 47.11
C VAL A 134 -41.39 7.49 48.49
N GLY A 135 -42.51 8.19 48.51
CA GLY A 135 -43.05 8.90 49.65
C GLY A 135 -43.21 8.03 50.89
N GLN A 136 -42.87 8.63 52.02
CA GLN A 136 -43.44 8.29 53.31
C GLN A 136 -44.97 8.33 53.19
N VAL A 137 -45.63 7.22 53.52
CA VAL A 137 -47.05 7.22 53.89
C VAL A 137 -47.14 6.66 55.29
N ALA A 138 -47.85 7.41 56.13
CA ALA A 138 -47.97 7.32 57.58
C ALA A 138 -48.50 5.97 58.11
#